data_AF-F0ZAH4-F1
#
_entry.id   AF-F0ZAH4-F1
#
_cell.length_a   1.000
_cell.length_b   1.000
_cell.length_c   1.000
_cell.angle_alpha   90.00
_cell.angle_beta   90.00
_cell.angle_gamma   90.00
#
_symmetry.space_group_name_H-M   'P 1'
#
loop_
_entity.id
_entity.type
_entity.pdbx_description
1 polymer ?
#
loop_
_entity_poly.entity_id
_entity_poly.type
_entity_poly.pdbx_seq_one_letter_code
_entity_poly.pdbx_strand_id
1 'polypeptide(L)'
;MNDSFSFDFYKLLKKIQAKPIKIALTIIITFTLTSIAEVQFFFQSYTKYDINGCQIPNNSSSGFTINNCFGNDAKDLTVTNCLNSLYGTNSNYSLEFRVPVVGINGIDKFSKIILALAFISYFSILGFLQIAVYFQFQKRKRIQDIIAGSMVFVDGTGKYERIIGWYSFGMAFVYLAIKIIWIMYRASVYGKIDCDGTEYIFELQQGLSTSIGIIIQTLFTCIILPLVYVLQSKNYLNDINLKEIMTNFTNESLKQFKYISILKTEKYKEILDNYFKSTYPNDTFITRFFRSNTFSFSKTPNSEIIQIILNHKKDYPQDFEPMLYKESKISIKTLNNI
;
A
#
# COMPACT_ATOMS: atom_id res chain seq x y z
N MET A 1 -18.44 -32.12 25.19
CA MET A 1 -18.85 -30.92 25.95
C MET A 1 -19.07 -29.80 24.95
N ASN A 2 -20.27 -29.21 24.91
CA ASN A 2 -20.44 -27.90 24.28
C ASN A 2 -19.80 -26.89 25.23
N ASP A 3 -18.49 -26.71 25.10
CA ASP A 3 -17.70 -25.94 26.05
C ASP A 3 -18.14 -24.47 26.02
N SER A 4 -18.64 -23.98 27.16
CA SER A 4 -18.92 -22.56 27.40
C SER A 4 -17.72 -21.69 27.01
N PHE A 5 -16.50 -22.21 27.19
CA PHE A 5 -15.26 -21.59 26.74
C PHE A 5 -15.21 -21.34 25.23
N SER A 6 -15.50 -22.34 24.38
CA SER A 6 -15.50 -22.17 22.92
C SER A 6 -16.53 -21.13 22.49
N PHE A 7 -17.68 -21.07 23.17
CA PHE A 7 -18.72 -20.09 22.91
C PHE A 7 -18.31 -18.66 23.35
N ASP A 8 -17.75 -18.51 24.54
CA ASP A 8 -17.29 -17.22 25.07
C ASP A 8 -16.07 -16.70 24.31
N PHE A 9 -15.15 -17.58 23.92
CA PHE A 9 -13.99 -17.29 23.10
C PHE A 9 -14.34 -16.92 21.67
N TYR A 10 -15.33 -17.59 21.09
CA TYR A 10 -15.89 -17.18 19.80
C TYR A 10 -16.57 -15.81 19.87
N LYS A 11 -17.43 -15.57 20.87
CA LYS A 11 -18.09 -14.27 21.07
C LYS A 11 -17.07 -13.13 21.24
N LEU A 12 -16.02 -13.40 22.01
CA LEU A 12 -14.99 -12.41 22.30
C LEU A 12 -14.11 -12.12 21.07
N LEU A 13 -13.64 -13.15 20.35
CA LEU A 13 -12.87 -12.95 19.12
C LEU A 13 -13.68 -12.18 18.06
N LYS A 14 -14.98 -12.48 17.94
CA LYS A 14 -15.89 -11.77 17.04
C LYS A 14 -16.09 -10.29 17.43
N LYS A 15 -15.99 -9.94 18.72
CA LYS A 15 -16.06 -8.56 19.21
C LYS A 15 -14.80 -7.76 18.87
N ILE A 16 -13.63 -8.42 18.90
CA ILE A 16 -12.32 -7.82 18.61
C ILE A 16 -12.06 -7.72 17.10
N GLN A 17 -12.67 -8.60 16.28
CA GLN A 17 -12.59 -8.56 14.83
C GLN A 17 -13.01 -7.20 14.25
N ALA A 18 -12.14 -6.63 13.40
CA ALA A 18 -12.47 -5.40 12.69
C ALA A 18 -13.69 -5.61 11.77
N LYS A 19 -14.72 -4.78 11.95
CA LYS A 19 -15.91 -4.82 11.09
C LYS A 19 -15.53 -4.44 9.64
N PRO A 20 -16.15 -5.06 8.62
CA PRO A 20 -15.91 -4.71 7.21
C PRO A 20 -16.07 -3.21 6.92
N ILE A 21 -17.03 -2.56 7.59
CA ILE A 21 -17.26 -1.11 7.48
C ILE A 21 -16.04 -0.31 7.96
N LYS A 22 -15.40 -0.70 9.07
CA LYS A 22 -14.19 -0.03 9.58
C LYS A 22 -13.02 -0.17 8.60
N ILE A 23 -12.90 -1.34 7.97
CA ILE A 23 -11.88 -1.61 6.95
C ILE A 23 -12.14 -0.74 5.71
N ALA A 24 -13.36 -0.74 5.19
CA ALA A 24 -13.74 0.09 4.05
C ALA A 24 -13.52 1.58 4.31
N LEU A 25 -13.90 2.08 5.49
CA LEU A 25 -13.63 3.47 5.90
C LEU A 25 -12.14 3.77 5.95
N THR A 26 -11.32 2.86 6.47
CA THR A 26 -9.86 3.04 6.51
C THR A 26 -9.29 3.13 5.09
N ILE A 27 -9.71 2.23 4.20
CA ILE A 27 -9.31 2.25 2.78
C ILE A 27 -9.69 3.59 2.13
N ILE A 28 -10.93 4.06 2.31
CA ILE A 28 -11.43 5.31 1.73
C ILE A 28 -10.67 6.53 2.28
N ILE A 29 -10.47 6.60 3.60
CA ILE A 29 -9.77 7.71 4.26
C ILE A 29 -8.32 7.76 3.79
N THR A 30 -7.62 6.62 3.82
CA THR A 30 -6.24 6.54 3.34
C THR A 30 -6.15 6.95 1.88
N PHE A 31 -6.99 6.39 1.00
CA PHE A 31 -6.98 6.71 -0.42
C PHE A 31 -7.27 8.18 -0.71
N THR A 32 -8.23 8.78 0.01
CA THR A 32 -8.58 10.20 -0.13
C THR A 32 -7.42 11.09 0.31
N LEU A 33 -6.85 10.84 1.49
CA LEU A 33 -5.73 11.64 2.01
C LEU A 33 -4.51 11.58 1.10
N THR A 34 -4.14 10.40 0.62
CA THR A 34 -3.01 10.26 -0.29
C THR A 34 -3.27 10.92 -1.64
N SER A 35 -4.52 10.86 -2.14
CA SER A 35 -4.87 11.44 -3.43
C SER A 35 -4.97 12.96 -3.38
N ILE A 36 -5.44 13.53 -2.27
CA ILE A 36 -5.39 14.99 -2.04
C ILE A 36 -3.93 15.44 -1.99
N ALA A 37 -3.08 14.72 -1.25
CA ALA A 37 -1.65 15.00 -1.18
C ALA A 37 -1.02 15.00 -2.59
N GLU A 38 -1.37 14.01 -3.41
CA GLU A 38 -0.88 13.89 -4.77
C GLU A 38 -1.36 15.05 -5.67
N VAL A 39 -2.65 15.38 -5.64
CA VAL A 39 -3.21 16.41 -6.53
C VAL A 39 -2.78 17.82 -6.13
N GLN A 40 -2.87 18.16 -4.85
CA GLN A 40 -2.55 19.50 -4.38
C GLN A 40 -1.06 19.78 -4.36
N PHE A 41 -0.23 18.84 -3.91
CA PHE A 41 1.19 19.12 -3.73
C PHE A 41 2.04 18.76 -4.94
N PHE A 42 1.69 17.75 -5.73
CA PHE A 42 2.48 17.42 -6.93
C PHE A 42 1.94 18.16 -8.16
N PHE A 43 0.67 18.02 -8.52
CA PHE A 43 0.18 18.57 -9.78
C PHE A 43 0.06 20.10 -9.76
N GLN A 44 -0.46 20.72 -8.68
CA GLN A 44 -0.64 22.17 -8.66
C GLN A 44 0.69 22.94 -8.51
N SER A 45 1.65 22.42 -7.75
CA SER A 45 2.93 23.11 -7.49
C SER A 45 3.84 23.24 -8.74
N TYR A 46 3.67 22.40 -9.76
CA TYR A 46 4.42 22.46 -11.03
C TYR A 46 3.67 23.17 -12.16
N THR A 47 2.70 24.01 -11.83
CA THR A 47 1.98 24.85 -12.80
C THR A 47 2.46 26.29 -12.84
N LYS A 48 3.27 26.73 -11.87
CA LYS A 48 3.80 28.09 -11.78
C LYS A 48 5.32 28.07 -11.93
N TYR A 49 5.85 28.95 -12.77
CA TYR A 49 7.27 29.11 -13.05
C TYR A 49 7.64 30.57 -12.80
N ASP A 50 8.69 30.78 -12.02
CA ASP A 50 9.26 32.09 -11.72
C ASP A 50 10.68 32.12 -12.30
N ILE A 51 11.05 33.14 -13.08
CA ILE A 51 12.39 33.27 -13.66
C ILE A 51 13.30 34.04 -12.70
N ASN A 52 14.40 33.41 -12.31
CA ASN A 52 15.44 33.96 -11.44
C ASN A 52 16.58 34.64 -12.20
N GLY A 53 16.74 34.34 -13.48
CA GLY A 53 17.78 34.92 -14.30
C GLY A 53 17.72 34.43 -15.74
N CYS A 54 18.30 35.21 -16.64
CA CYS A 54 18.40 34.89 -18.06
C CYS A 54 19.87 34.84 -18.48
N GLN A 55 20.19 34.03 -19.47
CA GLN A 55 21.43 34.17 -20.23
C GLN A 55 21.26 35.25 -21.31
N ILE A 56 22.38 35.86 -21.69
CA ILE A 56 22.41 36.74 -22.86
C ILE A 56 22.16 35.86 -24.10
N PRO A 57 21.19 36.21 -24.94
CA PRO A 57 20.88 35.43 -26.13
C PRO A 57 22.11 35.28 -27.03
N ASN A 58 22.27 34.11 -27.65
CA ASN A 58 23.41 33.73 -28.49
C ASN A 58 24.79 33.74 -27.79
N ASN A 59 24.84 33.84 -26.45
CA ASN A 59 26.08 33.74 -25.68
C ASN A 59 25.97 32.66 -24.60
N SER A 60 26.30 31.42 -24.97
CA SER A 60 26.29 30.24 -24.11
C SER A 60 27.27 30.29 -22.93
N SER A 61 28.25 31.22 -22.96
CA SER A 61 29.22 31.43 -21.88
C SER A 61 28.79 32.48 -20.85
N SER A 62 27.68 33.19 -21.10
CA SER A 62 27.16 34.19 -20.18
C SER A 62 26.54 33.55 -18.92
N GLY A 63 26.75 34.17 -17.76
CA GLY A 63 26.10 33.76 -16.51
C GLY A 63 24.61 34.13 -16.48
N PHE A 64 23.84 33.44 -15.66
CA PHE A 64 22.43 33.79 -15.41
C PHE A 64 22.34 35.02 -14.49
N THR A 65 21.65 36.06 -14.95
CA THR A 65 21.33 37.24 -14.12
C THR A 65 19.95 37.78 -14.45
N ILE A 66 19.27 38.43 -13.50
CA ILE A 66 17.97 39.09 -13.75
C ILE A 66 18.12 40.21 -14.78
N ASN A 67 19.23 40.95 -14.75
CA ASN A 67 19.46 42.07 -15.68
C ASN A 67 19.47 41.61 -17.14
N ASN A 68 20.00 40.42 -17.42
CA ASN A 68 19.98 39.84 -18.76
C ASN A 68 18.56 39.57 -19.29
N CYS A 69 17.55 39.48 -18.42
CA CYS A 69 16.15 39.34 -18.83
C CYS A 69 15.56 40.64 -19.40
N PHE A 70 16.20 41.78 -19.13
CA PHE A 70 15.73 43.11 -19.50
C PHE A 70 16.72 43.85 -20.42
N GLY A 71 17.61 43.12 -21.12
CA GLY A 71 18.62 43.71 -22.00
C GLY A 71 19.63 44.65 -21.30
N ASN A 72 20.51 45.28 -22.07
CA ASN A 72 21.45 46.29 -21.54
C ASN A 72 20.77 47.61 -21.16
N ASP A 73 19.53 47.83 -21.62
CA ASP A 73 18.69 48.99 -21.28
C ASP A 73 17.48 48.51 -20.49
N ALA A 74 17.28 49.01 -19.26
CA ALA A 74 16.19 48.61 -18.33
C ALA A 74 14.74 48.81 -18.85
N LYS A 75 14.56 49.12 -20.13
CA LYS A 75 13.27 49.24 -20.85
C LYS A 75 13.07 48.17 -21.91
N ASP A 76 14.02 47.26 -22.12
CA ASP A 76 13.82 46.13 -23.02
C ASP A 76 12.86 45.11 -22.37
N LEU A 77 11.60 45.17 -22.79
CA LEU A 77 10.50 44.32 -22.33
C LEU A 77 10.27 43.14 -23.29
N THR A 78 11.23 42.81 -24.16
CA THR A 78 11.07 41.75 -25.17
C THR A 78 10.71 40.41 -24.51
N VAL A 79 11.44 40.01 -23.46
CA VAL A 79 11.19 38.76 -22.73
C VAL A 79 9.83 38.77 -22.02
N THR A 80 9.49 39.83 -21.30
CA THR A 80 8.23 39.91 -20.53
C THR A 80 7.01 40.04 -21.45
N ASN A 81 7.11 40.77 -22.56
CA ASN A 81 6.07 40.84 -23.59
C ASN A 81 5.87 39.48 -24.27
N CYS A 82 6.96 38.77 -24.58
CA CYS A 82 6.91 37.41 -25.12
C CYS A 82 6.23 36.43 -24.15
N LEU A 83 6.59 36.45 -22.86
CA LEU A 83 5.93 35.65 -21.83
C LEU A 83 4.44 35.98 -21.71
N ASN A 84 4.07 37.26 -21.75
CA ASN A 84 2.66 37.67 -21.72
C ASN A 84 1.89 37.17 -22.95
N SER A 85 2.50 37.22 -24.14
CA SER A 85 1.91 36.71 -25.39
C SER A 85 1.73 35.18 -25.37
N LEU A 86 2.73 34.44 -24.89
CA LEU A 86 2.72 32.98 -24.87
C LEU A 86 1.90 32.38 -23.73
N TYR A 87 1.88 33.01 -22.55
CA TYR A 87 1.34 32.41 -21.32
C TYR A 87 0.25 33.25 -20.64
N GLY A 88 -0.08 34.44 -21.15
CA GLY A 88 -1.15 35.27 -20.60
C GLY A 88 -0.90 35.72 -19.15
N THR A 89 0.32 36.19 -18.87
CA THR A 89 0.75 36.61 -17.51
C THR A 89 -0.03 37.83 -16.97
N ASN A 90 -0.80 38.52 -17.81
CA ASN A 90 -1.58 39.72 -17.48
C ASN A 90 -0.72 40.92 -17.02
N SER A 91 0.60 40.89 -17.27
CA SER A 91 1.52 41.99 -16.97
C SER A 91 2.72 41.98 -17.92
N ASN A 92 3.08 43.14 -18.45
CA ASN A 92 4.27 43.30 -19.30
C ASN A 92 5.58 43.40 -18.49
N TYR A 93 5.52 43.18 -17.17
CA TYR A 93 6.68 43.18 -16.28
C TYR A 93 6.84 41.86 -15.51
N SER A 94 6.00 40.86 -15.81
CA SER A 94 6.03 39.58 -15.09
C SER A 94 7.13 38.67 -15.63
N LEU A 95 7.98 38.19 -14.73
CA LEU A 95 8.87 37.04 -14.93
C LEU A 95 8.27 35.74 -14.36
N GLU A 96 7.03 35.81 -13.88
CA GLU A 96 6.21 34.67 -13.49
C GLU A 96 5.28 34.30 -14.65
N PHE A 97 5.18 33.01 -14.94
CA PHE A 97 4.20 32.47 -15.87
C PHE A 97 3.61 31.15 -15.39
N ARG A 98 2.41 30.84 -15.89
CA ARG A 98 1.71 29.60 -15.56
C ARG A 98 1.60 28.70 -16.78
N VAL A 99 1.82 27.42 -16.53
CA VAL A 99 1.74 26.38 -17.53
C VAL A 99 0.80 25.29 -17.03
N PRO A 100 -0.22 24.88 -17.81
CA PRO A 100 -1.08 23.76 -17.45
C PRO A 100 -0.27 22.50 -17.09
N VAL A 101 -0.80 21.69 -16.17
CA VAL A 101 -0.19 20.42 -15.75
C VAL A 101 0.08 19.49 -16.94
N VAL A 102 -0.83 19.49 -17.90
CA VAL A 102 -0.75 18.67 -19.12
C VAL A 102 0.24 19.23 -20.17
N GLY A 103 0.85 20.38 -19.91
CA GLY A 103 1.70 21.09 -20.85
C GLY A 103 0.92 21.84 -21.94
N ILE A 104 1.64 22.64 -22.73
CA ILE A 104 1.09 23.40 -23.85
C ILE A 104 1.27 22.61 -25.15
N ASN A 105 0.20 22.51 -25.96
CA ASN A 105 0.23 21.81 -27.24
C ASN A 105 1.27 22.43 -28.18
N GLY A 106 2.06 21.60 -28.86
CA GLY A 106 3.09 22.04 -29.81
C GLY A 106 4.47 22.25 -29.18
N ILE A 107 4.53 22.75 -27.94
CA ILE A 107 5.77 22.95 -27.17
C ILE A 107 6.09 21.70 -26.35
N ASP A 108 5.09 21.16 -25.65
CA ASP A 108 5.26 20.06 -24.71
C ASP A 108 4.67 18.75 -25.26
N LYS A 109 5.54 17.93 -25.84
CA LYS A 109 5.16 16.71 -26.54
C LYS A 109 4.93 15.52 -25.60
N PHE A 110 5.71 15.41 -24.52
CA PHE A 110 5.76 14.21 -23.69
C PHE A 110 5.10 14.34 -22.32
N SER A 111 4.85 15.55 -21.79
CA SER A 111 4.27 15.71 -20.45
C SER A 111 2.96 14.98 -20.28
N LYS A 112 2.05 15.00 -21.27
CA LYS A 112 0.76 14.30 -21.19
C LYS A 112 0.93 12.79 -21.00
N ILE A 113 1.84 12.18 -21.76
CA ILE A 113 2.08 10.74 -21.73
C ILE A 113 2.74 10.36 -20.41
N ILE A 114 3.76 11.11 -19.98
CA ILE A 114 4.46 10.87 -18.72
C ILE A 114 3.47 11.03 -17.53
N LEU A 115 2.60 12.04 -17.57
CA LEU A 115 1.58 12.27 -16.55
C LEU A 115 0.55 11.13 -16.51
N ALA A 116 0.11 10.62 -17.67
CA ALA A 116 -0.78 9.47 -17.73
C ALA A 116 -0.12 8.22 -17.13
N LEU A 117 1.16 7.97 -17.43
CA LEU A 117 1.93 6.88 -16.84
C LEU A 117 2.09 7.03 -15.33
N ALA A 118 2.35 8.24 -14.85
CA ALA A 118 2.43 8.54 -13.43
C ALA A 118 1.09 8.27 -12.73
N PHE A 119 -0.02 8.71 -13.32
CA PHE A 119 -1.37 8.47 -12.80
C PHE A 119 -1.67 6.96 -12.74
N ILE A 120 -1.47 6.23 -13.84
CA ILE A 120 -1.68 4.77 -13.87
C ILE A 120 -0.81 4.07 -12.82
N SER A 121 0.45 4.47 -12.67
CA SER A 121 1.37 3.89 -11.71
C SER A 121 0.90 4.13 -10.27
N TYR A 122 0.49 5.36 -9.94
CA TYR A 122 -0.03 5.72 -8.62
C TYR A 122 -1.27 4.90 -8.24
N PHE A 123 -2.27 4.86 -9.12
CA PHE A 123 -3.50 4.10 -8.89
C PHE A 123 -3.24 2.60 -8.83
N SER A 124 -2.27 2.09 -9.60
CA SER A 124 -1.86 0.69 -9.53
C SER A 124 -1.25 0.37 -8.17
N ILE A 125 -0.29 1.16 -7.69
CA ILE A 125 0.36 0.94 -6.39
C ILE A 125 -0.67 0.97 -5.26
N LEU A 126 -1.50 2.00 -5.21
CA LEU A 126 -2.52 2.13 -4.16
C LEU A 126 -3.59 1.05 -4.29
N GLY A 127 -4.09 0.78 -5.50
CA GLY A 127 -5.09 -0.26 -5.72
C GLY A 127 -4.59 -1.63 -5.25
N PHE A 128 -3.39 -2.03 -5.66
CA PHE A 128 -2.78 -3.29 -5.20
C PHE A 128 -2.57 -3.32 -3.69
N LEU A 129 -2.11 -2.22 -3.09
CA LEU A 129 -1.89 -2.15 -1.64
C LEU A 129 -3.21 -2.28 -0.87
N GLN A 130 -4.27 -1.58 -1.29
CA GLN A 130 -5.58 -1.65 -0.63
C GLN A 130 -6.21 -3.04 -0.75
N ILE A 131 -6.06 -3.68 -1.91
CA ILE A 131 -6.48 -5.08 -2.12
C ILE A 131 -5.69 -6.02 -1.19
N ALA A 132 -4.38 -5.83 -1.09
CA ALA A 132 -3.52 -6.64 -0.22
C ALA A 132 -3.89 -6.48 1.26
N VAL A 133 -4.14 -5.24 1.71
CA VAL A 133 -4.63 -4.92 3.05
C VAL A 133 -5.98 -5.59 3.32
N TYR A 134 -6.92 -5.54 2.38
CA TYR A 134 -8.20 -6.23 2.50
C TYR A 134 -8.02 -7.75 2.68
N PHE A 135 -7.20 -8.39 1.84
CA PHE A 135 -6.93 -9.83 1.97
C PHE A 135 -6.23 -10.18 3.28
N GLN A 136 -5.36 -9.31 3.78
CA GLN A 136 -4.73 -9.48 5.09
C GLN A 136 -5.77 -9.49 6.22
N PHE A 137 -6.76 -8.59 6.17
CA PHE A 137 -7.85 -8.58 7.13
C PHE A 137 -8.75 -9.82 7.02
N GLN A 138 -9.09 -10.26 5.81
CA GLN A 138 -9.88 -11.47 5.62
C GLN A 138 -9.15 -12.72 6.13
N LYS A 139 -7.86 -12.85 5.80
CA LYS A 139 -6.99 -13.90 6.31
C LYS A 139 -6.96 -13.90 7.83
N ARG A 140 -6.77 -12.73 8.44
CA ARG A 140 -6.76 -12.56 9.90
C ARG A 140 -8.07 -13.02 10.54
N LYS A 141 -9.19 -12.53 10.03
CA LYS A 141 -10.53 -12.89 10.51
C LYS A 141 -10.72 -14.41 10.45
N ARG A 142 -10.34 -15.03 9.33
CA ARG A 142 -10.46 -16.47 9.14
C ARG A 142 -9.57 -17.28 10.08
N ILE A 143 -8.33 -16.84 10.32
CA ILE A 143 -7.47 -17.44 11.36
C ILE A 143 -8.17 -17.38 12.71
N GLN A 144 -8.72 -16.22 13.11
CA GLN A 144 -9.43 -16.06 14.38
C GLN A 144 -10.67 -16.96 14.48
N ASP A 145 -11.46 -17.06 13.41
CA ASP A 145 -12.65 -17.93 13.36
C ASP A 145 -12.27 -19.42 13.50
N ILE A 146 -11.18 -19.85 12.86
CA ILE A 146 -10.67 -21.23 12.97
C ILE A 146 -10.20 -21.53 14.40
N ILE A 147 -9.40 -20.66 15.02
CA ILE A 147 -8.96 -20.84 16.41
C ILE A 147 -10.17 -20.89 17.34
N ALA A 148 -11.15 -20.01 17.14
CA ALA A 148 -12.34 -19.96 17.98
C ALA A 148 -13.15 -21.27 17.95
N GLY A 149 -13.27 -21.90 16.77
CA GLY A 149 -14.07 -23.12 16.59
C GLY A 149 -13.30 -24.43 16.80
N SER A 150 -11.98 -24.43 16.66
CA SER A 150 -11.17 -25.66 16.71
C SER A 150 -10.10 -25.68 17.81
N MET A 151 -9.83 -24.53 18.44
CA MET A 151 -8.66 -24.30 19.30
C MET A 151 -7.33 -24.63 18.60
N VAL A 152 -7.30 -24.54 17.26
CA VAL A 152 -6.09 -24.73 16.47
C VAL A 152 -5.66 -23.39 15.86
N PHE A 153 -4.42 -23.00 16.14
CA PHE A 153 -3.76 -21.88 15.49
C PHE A 153 -3.03 -22.35 14.23
N VAL A 154 -3.42 -21.85 13.07
CA VAL A 154 -2.68 -22.12 11.82
C VAL A 154 -1.53 -21.14 11.71
N ASP A 155 -0.31 -21.61 11.98
CA ASP A 155 0.90 -20.79 11.95
C ASP A 155 1.53 -20.78 10.56
N GLY A 156 1.88 -19.59 10.08
CA GLY A 156 2.34 -19.37 8.73
C GLY A 156 3.50 -18.40 8.66
N THR A 157 4.49 -18.73 7.84
CA THR A 157 5.56 -17.80 7.50
C THR A 157 5.00 -16.74 6.55
N GLY A 158 4.94 -15.47 6.95
CA GLY A 158 4.44 -14.33 6.15
C GLY A 158 5.27 -14.00 4.89
N LYS A 159 5.65 -15.02 4.11
CA LYS A 159 6.53 -14.95 2.94
C LYS A 159 5.88 -14.18 1.80
N TYR A 160 4.61 -14.45 1.51
CA TYR A 160 3.90 -13.80 0.41
C TYR A 160 3.58 -12.33 0.71
N GLU A 161 3.24 -12.02 1.96
CA GLU A 161 3.01 -10.65 2.42
C GLU A 161 4.29 -9.80 2.32
N ARG A 162 5.45 -10.39 2.66
CA ARG A 162 6.74 -9.73 2.46
C ARG A 162 7.03 -9.49 0.98
N ILE A 163 6.77 -10.46 0.09
CA ILE A 163 6.97 -10.29 -1.35
C ILE A 163 6.10 -9.15 -1.89
N ILE A 164 4.82 -9.09 -1.52
CA ILE A 164 3.91 -8.02 -1.92
C ILE A 164 4.40 -6.67 -1.40
N GLY A 165 4.83 -6.60 -0.13
CA GLY A 165 5.39 -5.37 0.43
C GLY A 165 6.63 -4.86 -0.31
N TRP A 166 7.57 -5.77 -0.65
CA TRP A 166 8.76 -5.43 -1.44
C TRP A 166 8.41 -5.02 -2.88
N TYR A 167 7.43 -5.68 -3.50
CA TYR A 167 6.93 -5.29 -4.82
C TYR A 167 6.33 -3.88 -4.79
N SER A 168 5.47 -3.57 -3.82
CA SER A 168 4.90 -2.23 -3.65
C SER A 168 5.99 -1.17 -3.41
N PHE A 169 7.03 -1.51 -2.64
CA PHE A 169 8.18 -0.63 -2.43
C PHE A 169 8.98 -0.38 -3.72
N GLY A 170 9.25 -1.42 -4.51
CA GLY A 170 9.91 -1.28 -5.81
C GLY A 170 9.11 -0.41 -6.79
N MET A 171 7.80 -0.62 -6.86
CA MET A 171 6.92 0.19 -7.70
C MET A 171 6.85 1.66 -7.25
N ALA A 172 6.89 1.93 -5.95
CA ALA A 172 7.00 3.29 -5.43
C ALA A 172 8.25 4.01 -5.92
N PHE A 173 9.38 3.30 -6.03
CA PHE A 173 10.62 3.86 -6.57
C PHE A 173 10.51 4.17 -8.07
N VAL A 174 9.91 3.27 -8.85
CA VAL A 174 9.63 3.52 -10.29
C VAL A 174 8.74 4.75 -10.46
N TYR A 175 7.70 4.86 -9.65
CA TYR A 175 6.81 6.01 -9.67
C TYR A 175 7.52 7.33 -9.33
N LEU A 176 8.41 7.31 -8.34
CA LEU A 176 9.25 8.46 -8.01
C LEU A 176 10.19 8.85 -9.17
N ALA A 177 10.81 7.87 -9.83
CA ALA A 177 11.67 8.12 -10.99
C ALA A 177 10.90 8.78 -12.14
N ILE A 178 9.68 8.30 -12.45
CA ILE A 178 8.81 8.90 -13.47
C ILE A 178 8.51 10.37 -13.13
N LYS A 179 8.22 10.69 -11.87
CA LYS A 179 7.98 12.06 -11.41
C LYS A 179 9.21 12.95 -11.58
N ILE A 180 10.39 12.48 -11.20
CA ILE A 180 11.65 13.23 -11.34
C ILE A 180 11.92 13.51 -12.82
N ILE A 181 11.77 12.49 -13.69
CA ILE A 181 11.93 12.65 -15.14
C ILE A 181 10.95 13.70 -15.68
N TRP A 182 9.69 13.68 -15.24
CA TRP A 182 8.70 14.67 -15.64
C TRP A 182 9.10 16.09 -15.24
N ILE A 183 9.56 16.29 -14.00
CA ILE A 183 10.02 17.58 -13.49
C ILE A 183 11.21 18.09 -14.33
N MET A 184 12.24 17.25 -14.50
CA MET A 184 13.45 17.62 -15.25
C MET A 184 13.13 17.95 -16.71
N TYR A 185 12.28 17.14 -17.34
CA TYR A 185 11.84 17.37 -18.72
C TYR A 185 11.10 18.70 -18.84
N ARG A 186 10.15 19.00 -17.94
CA ARG A 186 9.44 20.29 -17.97
C ARG A 186 10.36 21.47 -17.69
N ALA A 187 11.27 21.36 -16.72
CA ALA A 187 12.26 22.40 -16.47
C ALA A 187 13.13 22.68 -17.71
N SER A 188 13.50 21.65 -18.47
CA SER A 188 14.25 21.82 -19.73
C SER A 188 13.41 22.43 -20.86
N VAL A 189 12.11 22.13 -20.93
CA VAL A 189 11.22 22.65 -21.97
C VAL A 189 10.85 24.11 -21.71
N TYR A 190 10.51 24.45 -20.46
CA TYR A 190 10.09 25.82 -20.09
C TYR A 190 11.25 26.71 -19.64
N GLY A 191 12.44 26.15 -19.44
CA GLY A 191 13.68 26.89 -19.23
C GLY A 191 14.30 27.43 -20.52
N LYS A 192 13.68 27.17 -21.68
CA LYS A 192 14.09 27.71 -22.98
C LYS A 192 12.86 28.21 -23.72
N ILE A 193 12.85 29.47 -24.13
CA ILE A 193 11.75 30.05 -24.91
C ILE A 193 12.33 30.82 -26.08
N ASP A 194 11.78 30.59 -27.26
CA ASP A 194 12.02 31.40 -28.44
C ASP A 194 11.11 32.63 -28.41
N CYS A 195 11.72 33.80 -28.37
CA CYS A 195 11.04 35.09 -28.44
C CYS A 195 11.51 35.81 -29.71
N ASP A 196 10.61 35.92 -30.69
CA ASP A 196 10.83 36.60 -31.97
C ASP A 196 12.09 36.13 -32.74
N GLY A 197 12.36 34.81 -32.74
CA GLY A 197 13.49 34.20 -33.44
C GLY A 197 14.79 34.21 -32.64
N THR A 198 14.74 34.62 -31.37
CA THR A 198 15.87 34.61 -30.44
C THR A 198 15.58 33.66 -29.28
N GLU A 199 16.42 32.64 -29.12
CA GLU A 199 16.30 31.69 -28.02
C GLU A 199 16.86 32.28 -26.72
N TYR A 200 15.99 32.40 -25.71
CA TYR A 200 16.34 32.76 -24.35
C TYR A 200 16.40 31.53 -23.46
N ILE A 201 17.44 31.45 -22.63
CA ILE A 201 17.64 30.39 -21.65
C ILE A 201 17.47 30.99 -20.26
N PHE A 202 16.61 30.36 -19.45
CA PHE A 202 16.21 30.83 -18.13
C PHE A 202 16.69 29.92 -17.01
N GLU A 203 17.08 30.55 -15.92
CA GLU A 203 17.17 29.91 -14.62
C GLU A 203 15.81 30.05 -13.92
N LEU A 204 15.15 28.93 -13.66
CA LEU A 204 13.82 28.90 -13.06
C LEU A 204 13.92 28.75 -11.52
N GLN A 205 13.25 29.63 -10.78
CA GLN A 205 13.03 29.57 -9.33
C GLN A 205 11.95 28.54 -8.95
N GLN A 206 11.85 27.42 -9.65
CA GLN A 206 11.14 26.27 -9.07
C GLN A 206 12.07 25.69 -8.01
N GLY A 207 11.90 26.17 -6.78
CA GLY A 207 12.79 25.91 -5.66
C GLY A 207 13.13 24.42 -5.52
N LEU A 208 14.42 24.12 -5.39
CA LEU A 208 14.89 22.85 -4.86
C LEU A 208 14.13 22.49 -3.56
N SER A 209 13.73 23.48 -2.75
CA SER A 209 12.92 23.30 -1.54
C SER A 209 11.51 22.76 -1.79
N THR A 210 10.77 23.28 -2.78
CA THR A 210 9.46 22.74 -3.18
C THR A 210 9.62 21.35 -3.81
N SER A 211 10.66 21.15 -4.61
CA SER A 211 11.00 19.84 -5.20
C SER A 211 11.31 18.78 -4.14
N ILE A 212 12.13 19.12 -3.14
CA ILE A 212 12.52 18.25 -2.02
C ILE A 212 11.30 17.95 -1.13
N GLY A 213 10.48 18.94 -0.79
CA GLY A 213 9.28 18.74 0.04
C GLY A 213 8.31 17.72 -0.57
N ILE A 214 8.12 17.78 -1.89
CA ILE A 214 7.22 16.88 -2.62
C ILE A 214 7.85 15.48 -2.79
N ILE A 215 9.16 15.38 -2.98
CA ILE A 215 9.90 14.10 -2.94
C ILE A 215 9.72 13.45 -1.57
N ILE A 216 9.92 14.21 -0.47
CA ILE A 216 9.74 13.72 0.89
C ILE A 216 8.30 13.26 1.12
N GLN A 217 7.29 14.01 0.66
CA GLN A 217 5.88 13.63 0.82
C GLN A 217 5.52 12.39 0.00
N THR A 218 6.05 12.26 -1.22
CA THR A 218 5.89 11.07 -2.07
C THR A 218 6.57 9.86 -1.43
N LEU A 219 7.76 10.04 -0.86
CA LEU A 219 8.47 9.00 -0.09
C LEU A 219 7.65 8.58 1.14
N PHE A 220 7.17 9.54 1.95
CA PHE A 220 6.33 9.26 3.12
C PHE A 220 5.10 8.45 2.72
N THR A 221 4.39 8.87 1.67
CA THR A 221 3.13 8.25 1.27
C THR A 221 3.33 6.87 0.64
N CYS A 222 4.31 6.73 -0.26
CA CYS A 222 4.50 5.52 -1.04
C CYS A 222 5.45 4.50 -0.38
N ILE A 223 6.22 4.86 0.66
CA ILE A 223 7.09 3.94 1.42
C ILE A 223 6.48 3.52 2.75
N ILE A 224 5.93 4.46 3.53
CA ILE A 224 5.43 4.13 4.87
C ILE A 224 4.24 3.19 4.78
N LEU A 225 3.33 3.39 3.81
CA LEU A 225 2.15 2.53 3.67
C LEU A 225 2.52 1.06 3.38
N PRO A 226 3.39 0.74 2.41
CA PRO A 226 3.91 -0.63 2.25
C PRO A 226 4.65 -1.17 3.48
N LEU A 227 5.41 -0.32 4.19
CA LEU A 227 6.16 -0.75 5.37
C LEU A 227 5.23 -1.09 6.54
N VAL A 228 4.18 -0.28 6.76
CA VAL A 228 3.11 -0.54 7.72
C VAL A 228 2.40 -1.86 7.39
N TYR A 229 2.11 -2.12 6.11
CA TYR A 229 1.53 -3.40 5.67
C TYR A 229 2.42 -4.60 6.06
N VAL A 230 3.72 -4.54 5.76
CA VAL A 230 4.67 -5.60 6.13
C VAL A 230 4.76 -5.79 7.64
N LEU A 231 4.80 -4.70 8.42
CA LEU A 231 4.84 -4.78 9.88
C LEU A 231 3.57 -5.42 10.46
N GLN A 232 2.39 -5.05 9.97
CA GLN A 232 1.11 -5.64 10.39
C GLN A 232 1.03 -7.14 10.05
N SER A 233 1.73 -7.60 9.01
CA SER A 233 1.72 -9.01 8.60
C SER A 233 2.51 -9.93 9.54
N LYS A 234 3.37 -9.38 10.42
CA LYS A 234 4.21 -10.17 11.34
C LYS A 234 3.43 -10.81 12.49
N ASN A 235 2.32 -10.23 12.93
CA ASN A 235 1.54 -10.78 14.03
C ASN A 235 0.04 -10.54 13.83
N TYR A 236 -0.65 -11.54 13.28
CA TYR A 236 -2.10 -11.52 13.07
C TYR A 236 -2.90 -11.52 14.39
N LEU A 237 -2.27 -11.83 15.53
CA LEU A 237 -2.91 -11.83 16.85
C LEU A 237 -2.65 -10.54 17.66
N ASN A 238 -1.87 -9.58 17.14
CA ASN A 238 -1.39 -8.42 17.93
C ASN A 238 -2.49 -7.44 18.40
N ASP A 239 -3.66 -7.44 17.78
CA ASP A 239 -4.80 -6.56 18.15
C ASP A 239 -5.73 -7.27 19.14
N ILE A 240 -5.39 -8.48 19.55
CA ILE A 240 -6.12 -9.17 20.60
C ILE A 240 -5.84 -8.43 21.90
N ASN A 241 -6.85 -7.68 22.36
CA ASN A 241 -6.79 -6.96 23.62
C ASN A 241 -6.85 -7.95 24.79
N LEU A 242 -5.68 -8.45 25.19
CA LEU A 242 -5.52 -9.40 26.31
C LEU A 242 -6.15 -8.88 27.61
N LYS A 243 -6.20 -7.56 27.81
CA LYS A 243 -6.86 -6.96 28.97
C LYS A 243 -8.37 -7.18 28.95
N GLU A 244 -9.00 -7.03 27.79
CA GLU A 244 -10.44 -7.28 27.61
C GLU A 244 -10.76 -8.79 27.61
N ILE A 245 -9.80 -9.65 27.23
CA ILE A 245 -9.88 -11.10 27.43
C ILE A 245 -9.95 -11.43 28.91
N MET A 246 -8.97 -10.97 29.70
CA MET A 246 -8.88 -11.34 31.11
C MET A 246 -10.08 -10.88 31.95
N THR A 247 -10.78 -9.82 31.54
CA THR A 247 -11.98 -9.33 32.25
C THR A 247 -13.26 -10.09 31.91
N ASN A 248 -13.33 -10.78 30.77
CA ASN A 248 -14.55 -11.44 30.29
C ASN A 248 -14.53 -12.96 30.46
N PHE A 249 -13.39 -13.55 30.83
CA PHE A 249 -13.28 -14.99 31.08
C PHE A 249 -13.25 -15.32 32.56
N THR A 250 -13.92 -16.41 32.93
CA THR A 250 -13.73 -17.03 34.25
C THR A 250 -12.32 -17.62 34.36
N ASN A 251 -11.82 -17.77 35.58
CA ASN A 251 -10.51 -18.41 35.82
C ASN A 251 -10.43 -19.85 35.26
N GLU A 252 -11.55 -20.56 35.16
CA GLU A 252 -11.59 -21.90 34.54
C GLU A 252 -11.47 -21.84 33.01
N SER A 253 -12.14 -20.89 32.38
CA SER A 253 -11.99 -20.61 30.94
C SER A 253 -10.56 -20.21 30.58
N LEU A 254 -9.90 -19.41 31.44
CA LEU A 254 -8.49 -19.05 31.25
C LEU A 254 -7.56 -20.28 31.24
N LYS A 255 -7.88 -21.33 32.01
CA LYS A 255 -7.11 -22.58 32.01
C LYS A 255 -7.24 -23.36 30.71
N GLN A 256 -8.28 -23.12 29.90
CA GLN A 256 -8.46 -23.82 28.63
C GLN A 256 -7.54 -23.32 27.51
N PHE A 257 -6.95 -22.12 27.64
CA PHE A 257 -5.98 -21.60 26.67
C PHE A 257 -4.75 -22.51 26.47
N LYS A 258 -4.40 -23.34 27.47
CA LYS A 258 -3.30 -24.30 27.36
C LYS A 258 -3.57 -25.43 26.35
N TYR A 259 -4.83 -25.68 26.00
CA TYR A 259 -5.22 -26.69 25.02
C TYR A 259 -5.18 -26.18 23.58
N ILE A 260 -4.83 -24.91 23.37
CA ILE A 260 -4.61 -24.36 22.03
C ILE A 260 -3.36 -25.01 21.44
N SER A 261 -3.54 -25.59 20.25
CA SER A 261 -2.48 -26.27 19.51
C SER A 261 -2.16 -25.53 18.21
N ILE A 262 -0.93 -25.60 17.75
CA ILE A 262 -0.43 -25.02 16.51
C ILE A 262 -0.42 -26.09 15.42
N LEU A 263 -0.92 -25.73 14.24
CA LEU A 263 -0.80 -26.51 13.01
C LEU A 263 -0.02 -25.70 11.98
N LYS A 264 1.04 -26.28 11.41
CA LYS A 264 1.85 -25.61 10.38
C LYS A 264 1.02 -25.41 9.10
N THR A 265 1.16 -24.25 8.46
CA THR A 265 0.41 -23.91 7.23
C THR A 265 0.59 -24.92 6.09
N GLU A 266 1.77 -25.51 5.96
CA GLU A 266 2.06 -26.54 4.94
C GLU A 266 1.18 -27.77 5.14
N LYS A 267 1.13 -28.27 6.37
CA LYS A 267 0.28 -29.41 6.74
C LYS A 267 -1.20 -29.08 6.61
N TYR A 268 -1.60 -27.87 7.03
CA TYR A 268 -2.96 -27.38 6.85
C TYR A 268 -3.42 -27.42 5.38
N LYS A 269 -2.57 -26.96 4.45
CA LYS A 269 -2.88 -27.01 3.01
C LYS A 269 -3.01 -28.44 2.50
N GLU A 270 -2.10 -29.32 2.89
CA GLU A 270 -2.12 -30.74 2.53
C GLU A 270 -3.43 -31.42 2.98
N ILE A 271 -3.84 -31.20 4.23
CA ILE A 271 -5.07 -31.76 4.81
C ILE A 271 -6.30 -31.31 4.00
N LEU A 272 -6.40 -30.01 3.70
CA LEU A 272 -7.52 -29.48 2.93
C LEU A 272 -7.53 -29.98 1.48
N ASP A 273 -6.38 -29.95 0.80
CA ASP A 273 -6.27 -30.42 -0.58
C ASP A 273 -6.70 -31.90 -0.69
N ASN A 274 -6.25 -32.74 0.25
CA ASN A 274 -6.61 -34.14 0.27
C ASN A 274 -8.11 -34.34 0.54
N TYR A 275 -8.67 -33.62 1.51
CA TYR A 275 -10.11 -33.67 1.81
C TYR A 275 -10.96 -33.24 0.60
N PHE A 276 -10.61 -32.13 -0.09
CA PHE A 276 -11.39 -31.68 -1.23
C PHE A 276 -11.24 -32.57 -2.45
N LYS A 277 -10.08 -33.21 -2.65
CA LYS A 277 -9.90 -34.23 -3.70
C LYS A 277 -10.80 -35.45 -3.46
N SER A 278 -10.91 -35.91 -2.21
CA SER A 278 -11.75 -37.07 -1.89
C SER A 278 -13.24 -36.75 -1.89
N THR A 279 -13.64 -35.61 -1.33
CA THR A 279 -15.05 -35.24 -1.13
C THR A 279 -15.67 -34.64 -2.38
N TYR A 280 -14.89 -33.93 -3.19
CA TYR A 280 -15.33 -33.28 -4.44
C TYR A 280 -14.47 -33.73 -5.65
N PRO A 281 -14.53 -35.02 -6.02
CA PRO A 281 -13.67 -35.56 -7.08
C PRO A 281 -13.97 -34.94 -8.45
N ASN A 282 -15.22 -34.55 -8.69
CA ASN A 282 -15.72 -34.00 -9.95
C ASN A 282 -15.53 -32.48 -10.10
N ASP A 283 -15.06 -31.78 -9.05
CA ASP A 283 -14.80 -30.34 -9.14
C ASP A 283 -13.64 -30.06 -10.12
N THR A 284 -13.82 -29.03 -10.97
CA THR A 284 -12.75 -28.57 -11.87
C THR A 284 -11.53 -28.08 -11.08
N PHE A 285 -10.36 -28.08 -11.73
CA PHE A 285 -9.11 -27.59 -11.13
C PHE A 285 -9.26 -26.19 -10.51
N ILE A 286 -9.91 -25.26 -11.22
CA ILE A 286 -10.14 -23.88 -10.76
C ILE A 286 -11.01 -23.86 -9.51
N THR A 287 -12.12 -24.61 -9.50
CA THR A 287 -13.01 -24.68 -8.32
C THR A 287 -12.30 -25.26 -7.11
N ARG A 288 -11.50 -26.31 -7.32
CA ARG A 288 -10.69 -26.93 -6.27
C ARG A 288 -9.61 -25.99 -5.74
N PHE A 289 -8.97 -25.22 -6.61
CA PHE A 289 -8.01 -24.18 -6.22
C PHE A 289 -8.66 -23.13 -5.30
N PHE A 290 -9.86 -22.63 -5.65
CA PHE A 290 -10.58 -21.67 -4.82
C PHE A 290 -11.02 -22.26 -3.47
N ARG A 291 -11.41 -23.53 -3.43
CA ARG A 291 -11.75 -24.23 -2.17
C ARG A 291 -10.55 -24.39 -1.25
N SER A 292 -9.40 -24.73 -1.80
CA SER A 292 -8.21 -25.08 -1.04
C SER A 292 -7.44 -23.86 -0.54
N ASN A 293 -7.53 -22.73 -1.26
CA ASN A 293 -6.96 -21.45 -0.84
C ASN A 293 -7.89 -20.70 0.14
N THR A 294 -8.18 -21.34 1.26
CA THR A 294 -9.17 -20.88 2.25
C THR A 294 -8.85 -19.52 2.85
N PHE A 295 -7.58 -19.13 2.96
CA PHE A 295 -7.22 -17.81 3.52
C PHE A 295 -7.42 -16.64 2.55
N SER A 296 -7.55 -16.92 1.26
CA SER A 296 -7.74 -15.91 0.22
C SER A 296 -9.16 -15.88 -0.32
N PHE A 297 -9.89 -17.02 -0.30
CA PHE A 297 -11.21 -17.11 -0.91
C PHE A 297 -12.27 -17.66 0.04
N SER A 298 -13.48 -17.10 -0.05
CA SER A 298 -14.64 -17.47 0.77
C SER A 298 -15.38 -18.73 0.30
N LYS A 299 -14.89 -19.43 -0.73
CA LYS A 299 -15.58 -20.58 -1.35
C LYS A 299 -15.86 -21.70 -0.34
N THR A 300 -14.91 -21.95 0.56
CA THR A 300 -15.08 -22.90 1.66
C THR A 300 -15.55 -22.15 2.92
N PRO A 301 -16.67 -22.54 3.53
CA PRO A 301 -17.17 -21.96 4.78
C PRO A 301 -16.27 -22.34 5.97
N ASN A 302 -16.24 -21.48 6.99
CA ASN A 302 -15.41 -21.70 8.18
C ASN A 302 -15.80 -22.99 8.93
N SER A 303 -17.09 -23.32 8.98
CA SER A 303 -17.59 -24.54 9.65
C SER A 303 -17.02 -25.81 9.04
N GLU A 304 -16.95 -25.88 7.71
CA GLU A 304 -16.37 -27.01 6.99
C GLU A 304 -14.87 -27.13 7.30
N ILE A 305 -14.14 -26.01 7.24
CA ILE A 305 -12.70 -25.97 7.60
C ILE A 305 -12.48 -26.48 9.03
N ILE A 306 -13.25 -25.97 9.99
CA ILE A 306 -13.17 -26.37 11.40
C ILE A 306 -13.41 -27.87 11.54
N GLN A 307 -14.42 -28.42 10.86
CA GLN A 307 -14.73 -29.84 10.90
C GLN A 307 -13.61 -30.71 10.33
N ILE A 308 -13.01 -30.31 9.20
CA ILE A 308 -11.87 -31.00 8.60
C ILE A 308 -10.69 -31.04 9.58
N ILE A 309 -10.35 -29.90 10.19
CA ILE A 309 -9.25 -29.81 11.17
C ILE A 309 -9.55 -30.68 12.40
N LEU A 310 -10.76 -30.63 12.95
CA LEU A 310 -11.13 -31.39 14.14
C LEU A 310 -11.12 -32.90 13.88
N ASN A 311 -11.56 -33.34 12.69
CA ASN A 311 -11.49 -34.75 12.31
C ASN A 311 -10.03 -35.19 12.18
N HIS A 312 -9.20 -34.43 11.46
CA HIS A 312 -7.77 -34.74 11.33
C HIS A 312 -7.06 -34.76 12.69
N LYS A 313 -7.43 -33.87 13.62
CA LYS A 313 -6.87 -33.83 14.98
C LYS A 313 -7.21 -35.07 15.81
N LYS A 314 -8.37 -35.68 15.58
CA LYS A 314 -8.74 -36.95 16.24
C LYS A 314 -7.90 -38.11 15.72
N ASP A 315 -7.66 -38.14 14.42
CA ASP A 315 -6.97 -39.26 13.75
C ASP A 315 -5.44 -39.13 13.84
N TYR A 316 -4.90 -37.91 13.84
CA TYR A 316 -3.47 -37.60 13.79
C TYR A 316 -3.08 -36.49 14.78
N PRO A 317 -3.21 -36.70 16.10
CA PRO A 317 -2.93 -35.68 17.11
C PRO A 317 -1.47 -35.19 17.13
N GLN A 318 -0.51 -36.00 16.66
CA GLN A 318 0.91 -35.68 16.59
C GLN A 318 1.27 -34.53 15.63
N ASP A 319 0.38 -34.22 14.67
CA ASP A 319 0.59 -33.12 13.71
C ASP A 319 0.36 -31.74 14.35
N PHE A 320 -0.14 -31.71 15.59
CA PHE A 320 -0.52 -30.51 16.32
C PHE A 320 0.46 -30.27 17.49
N GLU A 321 1.23 -29.18 17.41
CA GLU A 321 2.20 -28.80 18.44
C GLU A 321 1.50 -27.99 19.55
N PRO A 322 1.86 -28.12 20.84
CA PRO A 322 1.30 -27.25 21.87
C PRO A 322 1.76 -25.80 21.68
N MET A 323 0.87 -24.83 21.84
CA MET A 323 1.21 -23.40 21.67
C MET A 323 2.15 -22.88 22.79
N LEU A 324 2.09 -23.48 23.97
CA LEU A 324 2.95 -23.15 25.11
C LEU A 324 4.07 -24.21 25.23
N TYR A 325 5.31 -23.78 25.04
CA TYR A 325 6.52 -24.62 24.91
C TYR A 325 6.96 -25.37 26.19
N LYS A 326 6.11 -25.48 27.22
CA LYS A 326 6.47 -26.02 28.54
C LYS A 326 5.43 -26.97 29.17
N GLU A 327 4.71 -27.75 28.37
CA GLU A 327 4.02 -28.93 28.92
C GLU A 327 4.62 -30.21 28.33
N SER A 328 4.95 -31.15 29.21
CA SER A 328 5.50 -32.45 28.84
C SER A 328 4.54 -33.16 27.90
N LYS A 329 5.09 -33.83 26.88
CA LYS A 329 4.32 -34.70 25.98
C LYS A 329 3.53 -35.70 26.82
N ILE A 330 2.24 -35.44 27.04
CA ILE A 330 1.35 -36.41 27.69
C ILE A 330 1.20 -37.55 26.70
N SER A 331 1.96 -38.62 26.94
CA SER A 331 1.81 -39.88 26.22
C SER A 331 0.40 -40.42 26.48
N ILE A 332 -0.29 -40.83 25.42
CA ILE A 332 -1.69 -41.30 25.36
C ILE A 332 -2.01 -42.51 26.28
N LYS A 333 -1.07 -43.03 27.08
CA LYS A 333 -1.28 -44.21 27.92
C LYS A 333 -2.03 -43.97 29.24
N THR A 334 -2.30 -42.74 29.66
CA THR A 334 -2.91 -42.47 30.98
C THR A 334 -4.41 -42.20 30.99
N LEU A 335 -5.10 -42.19 29.84
CA LEU A 335 -6.57 -41.97 29.81
C LEU A 335 -7.41 -43.25 30.02
N ASN A 336 -6.78 -44.43 30.09
CA ASN A 336 -7.48 -45.70 30.34
C ASN A 336 -7.49 -46.14 31.82
N ASN A 337 -7.03 -45.30 32.74
CA ASN A 337 -7.00 -45.61 34.19
C ASN A 337 -7.48 -44.42 35.06
N ILE A 338 -8.61 -43.80 34.69
CA ILE A 338 -9.43 -42.99 35.62
C ILE A 338 -10.89 -43.35 35.40
#